data_AF-A0A7V6QSI9-F1
#
_entry.id   AF-A0A7V6QSI9-F1
#
_cell.length_a   1.000
_cell.length_b   1.000
_cell.length_c   1.000
_cell.angle_alpha   90.00
_cell.angle_beta   90.00
_cell.angle_gamma   90.00
#
_symmetry.space_group_name_H-M   'P 1'
#
loop_
_entity.id
_entity.type
_entity.pdbx_description
1 polymer ?
#
loop_
_entity_poly.entity_id
_entity_poly.type
_entity_poly.pdbx_seq_one_letter_code
_entity_poly.pdbx_strand_id
1 'polypeptide(L)'
;MQLRRYAITGLAILMIAALLAPGYPGALGAVTVTYEESPYADTIYRSANFSDIKGHWARVPIYRMAALGVVRGDGQGRFRPEGTLTREEALALVLRIAGLEADAQVAAEVLAQNPRTRRPQNSQMPATAEQFWADGYIQVAANRGIITPAEQADLLNNRNRPAQRQEVAAWLSKALELPAVYSTGIQLVYSFSDWRDFNP
;
A
#
# COMPACT_ATOMS: atom_id res chain seq x y z
N MET A 1 28.44 -25.11 12.45
CA MET A 1 28.56 -25.10 10.97
C MET A 1 27.20 -24.69 10.42
N GLN A 2 26.95 -23.39 10.22
CA GLN A 2 27.16 -22.63 8.96
C GLN A 2 26.07 -22.98 7.92
N LEU A 3 24.98 -22.20 7.86
CA LEU A 3 24.65 -21.15 6.86
C LEU A 3 24.15 -21.76 5.52
N ARG A 4 23.03 -21.35 4.89
CA ARG A 4 22.69 -20.03 4.31
C ARG A 4 21.19 -19.98 3.96
N ARG A 5 20.46 -18.93 4.39
CA ARG A 5 19.94 -17.81 3.57
C ARG A 5 19.18 -18.23 2.30
N TYR A 6 17.85 -18.16 2.32
CA TYR A 6 17.07 -17.97 1.09
C TYR A 6 16.79 -16.49 0.89
N ALA A 7 17.20 -16.05 -0.30
CA ALA A 7 17.26 -14.67 -0.74
C ALA A 7 15.86 -14.14 -1.07
N ILE A 8 15.66 -12.89 -0.69
CA ILE A 8 14.64 -12.00 -1.21
C ILE A 8 14.93 -11.80 -2.71
N THR A 9 13.98 -12.16 -3.57
CA THR A 9 13.94 -11.70 -4.97
C THR A 9 12.48 -11.28 -5.21
N GLY A 10 12.09 -10.02 -5.18
CA GLY A 10 12.80 -8.86 -5.70
C GLY A 10 12.10 -8.50 -7.01
N LEU A 11 11.10 -7.62 -6.91
CA LEU A 11 10.40 -7.00 -8.03
C LEU A 11 11.44 -6.34 -8.95
N ALA A 12 11.73 -6.95 -10.10
CA ALA A 12 12.72 -6.43 -11.03
C ALA A 12 12.12 -5.26 -11.84
N ILE A 13 12.23 -4.04 -11.31
CA ILE A 13 12.18 -2.82 -12.13
C ILE A 13 13.55 -2.71 -12.80
N LEU A 14 13.65 -3.09 -14.07
CA LEU A 14 14.86 -2.85 -14.87
C LEU A 14 14.85 -1.41 -15.38
N MET A 15 15.53 -0.53 -14.64
CA MET A 15 16.14 0.69 -15.17
C MET A 15 17.50 0.29 -15.79
N ILE A 16 17.64 0.37 -17.11
CA ILE A 16 18.96 0.47 -17.74
C ILE A 16 18.93 1.65 -18.71
N ALA A 17 19.49 2.77 -18.24
CA ALA A 17 20.15 3.73 -19.10
C ALA A 17 21.53 3.15 -19.45
N ALA A 18 21.82 2.96 -20.73
CA ALA A 18 23.18 2.71 -21.21
C ALA A 18 23.55 3.77 -22.26
N LEU A 19 24.45 4.63 -21.82
CA LEU A 19 25.07 5.75 -22.48
C LEU A 19 26.17 5.26 -23.45
N LEU A 20 26.19 5.82 -24.66
CA LEU A 20 27.32 5.99 -25.58
C LEU A 20 28.29 4.81 -25.86
N ALA A 21 28.07 4.12 -26.98
CA ALA A 21 29.15 3.60 -27.83
C ALA A 21 28.71 3.68 -29.30
N PRO A 22 29.47 4.31 -30.23
CA PRO A 22 29.13 4.33 -31.63
C PRO A 22 29.63 3.04 -32.30
N GLY A 23 28.71 2.21 -32.77
CA GLY A 23 29.02 1.17 -33.77
C GLY A 23 28.81 -0.28 -33.31
N TYR A 24 27.58 -0.76 -33.44
CA TYR A 24 27.31 -2.17 -33.74
C TYR A 24 26.17 -2.26 -34.76
N PRO A 25 26.46 -2.59 -36.04
CA PRO A 25 25.45 -3.02 -36.98
C PRO A 25 25.28 -4.54 -36.84
N GLY A 26 24.15 -5.00 -36.29
CA GLY A 26 23.89 -6.44 -36.23
C GLY A 26 22.66 -6.82 -35.42
N ALA A 27 21.67 -7.37 -36.13
CA ALA A 27 20.58 -8.21 -35.64
C ALA A 27 19.69 -7.66 -34.50
N LEU A 28 18.55 -7.09 -34.89
CA LEU A 28 17.36 -7.03 -34.03
C LEU A 28 16.83 -8.45 -33.80
N GLY A 29 17.49 -9.21 -32.93
CA GLY A 29 16.87 -10.37 -32.30
C GLY A 29 15.70 -9.84 -31.49
N ALA A 30 14.47 -10.22 -31.85
CA ALA A 30 13.30 -9.89 -31.05
C ALA A 30 13.57 -10.34 -29.61
N VAL A 31 13.68 -9.39 -28.68
CA VAL A 31 13.68 -9.69 -27.26
C VAL A 31 12.28 -10.23 -26.97
N THR A 32 12.13 -11.55 -27.01
CA THR A 32 10.96 -12.20 -26.45
C THR A 32 11.05 -12.02 -24.95
N VAL A 33 10.35 -11.01 -24.43
CA VAL A 33 10.08 -10.90 -23.01
C VAL A 33 9.17 -12.08 -22.65
N THR A 34 9.77 -13.17 -22.18
CA THR A 34 9.02 -14.27 -21.58
C THR A 34 8.56 -13.80 -20.21
N TYR A 35 7.29 -13.40 -20.14
CA TYR A 35 6.60 -13.22 -18.86
C TYR A 35 6.32 -14.64 -18.32
N GLU A 36 7.04 -15.06 -17.28
CA GLU A 36 6.53 -16.16 -16.45
C GLU A 36 5.25 -15.64 -15.81
N GLU A 37 4.10 -16.20 -16.21
CA GLU A 37 2.83 -15.82 -15.61
C GLU A 37 2.92 -16.09 -14.10
N SER A 38 2.73 -15.03 -13.31
CA SER A 38 2.48 -15.20 -11.88
C SER A 38 1.31 -16.18 -11.73
N PRO A 39 1.38 -17.18 -10.82
CA PRO A 39 0.27 -18.08 -10.57
C PRO A 39 -1.00 -17.34 -10.09
N TYR A 40 -0.88 -16.04 -9.82
CA TYR A 40 -1.97 -15.14 -9.46
C TYR A 40 -2.52 -14.31 -10.65
N ALA A 41 -2.04 -14.48 -11.88
CA ALA A 41 -2.44 -13.64 -13.02
C ALA A 41 -3.96 -13.74 -13.32
N ASP A 42 -4.53 -14.94 -13.35
CA ASP A 42 -5.99 -15.15 -13.48
C ASP A 42 -6.74 -14.53 -12.28
N THR A 43 -6.16 -14.60 -11.08
CA THR A 43 -6.73 -14.00 -9.87
C THR A 43 -6.68 -12.48 -9.91
N ILE A 44 -5.62 -11.87 -10.46
CA ILE A 44 -5.49 -10.41 -10.64
C ILE A 44 -6.47 -9.93 -11.72
N TYR A 45 -6.58 -10.65 -12.85
CA TYR A 45 -7.52 -10.33 -13.92
C TYR A 45 -8.99 -10.45 -13.46
N ARG A 46 -9.34 -11.49 -12.68
CA ARG A 46 -10.68 -11.66 -12.11
C ARG A 46 -10.96 -10.69 -10.96
N SER A 47 -9.98 -10.42 -10.10
CA SER A 47 -10.15 -9.54 -8.93
C SER A 47 -10.27 -8.06 -9.32
N ALA A 48 -9.74 -7.65 -10.47
CA ALA A 48 -9.94 -6.30 -10.97
C ALA A 48 -11.33 -6.08 -11.58
N ASN A 49 -12.14 -7.11 -11.91
CA ASN A 49 -13.42 -6.91 -12.59
C ASN A 49 -14.57 -6.57 -11.62
N PHE A 50 -14.63 -5.33 -11.16
CA PHE A 50 -15.70 -4.85 -10.28
C PHE A 50 -17.02 -4.60 -11.02
N SER A 51 -18.10 -5.11 -10.47
CA SER A 51 -19.45 -5.05 -11.07
C SER A 51 -20.11 -3.67 -10.99
N ASP A 52 -19.73 -2.87 -9.99
CA ASP A 52 -20.37 -1.62 -9.55
C ASP A 52 -19.67 -0.33 -10.04
N ILE A 53 -18.68 -0.47 -10.93
CA ILE A 53 -17.98 0.68 -11.53
C ILE A 53 -18.19 0.79 -13.04
N LYS A 54 -19.12 0.02 -13.61
CA LYS A 54 -19.49 0.14 -15.02
C LYS A 54 -20.11 1.52 -15.27
N GLY A 55 -19.54 2.27 -16.21
CA GLY A 55 -19.96 3.66 -16.49
C GLY A 55 -19.47 4.69 -15.47
N HIS A 56 -18.71 4.29 -14.44
CA HIS A 56 -18.17 5.21 -13.45
C HIS A 56 -16.93 5.94 -13.98
N TRP A 57 -16.80 7.24 -13.71
CA TRP A 57 -15.67 8.06 -14.19
C TRP A 57 -14.31 7.50 -13.73
N ALA A 58 -14.26 6.95 -12.51
CA ALA A 58 -13.05 6.40 -11.91
C ALA A 58 -12.74 4.96 -12.35
N ARG A 59 -13.51 4.37 -13.28
CA ARG A 59 -13.36 2.96 -13.67
C ARG A 59 -11.94 2.62 -14.10
N VAL A 60 -11.37 3.41 -15.01
CA VAL A 60 -10.01 3.17 -15.54
C VAL A 60 -8.93 3.35 -14.46
N PRO A 61 -8.92 4.44 -13.67
CA PRO A 61 -8.03 4.57 -12.51
C PRO A 61 -8.13 3.41 -11.51
N ILE A 62 -9.35 2.99 -11.16
CA ILE A 62 -9.58 1.88 -10.22
C ILE A 62 -8.96 0.58 -10.74
N TYR A 63 -9.17 0.24 -12.02
CA TYR A 63 -8.56 -0.95 -12.61
C TYR A 63 -7.03 -0.91 -12.61
N ARG A 64 -6.44 0.26 -12.90
CA ARG A 64 -4.97 0.40 -12.83
C ARG A 64 -4.45 0.15 -11.43
N MET A 65 -5.08 0.78 -10.43
CA MET A 65 -4.68 0.61 -9.03
C MET A 65 -4.91 -0.83 -8.54
N ALA A 66 -5.95 -1.51 -9.03
CA ALA A 66 -6.22 -2.91 -8.70
C ALA A 66 -5.18 -3.85 -9.34
N ALA A 67 -4.82 -3.60 -10.60
CA ALA A 67 -3.76 -4.35 -11.29
C ALA A 67 -2.38 -4.17 -10.62
N LEU A 68 -2.14 -3.01 -9.99
CA LEU A 68 -0.96 -2.75 -9.16
C LEU A 68 -1.06 -3.34 -7.74
N GLY A 69 -2.16 -4.01 -7.40
CA GLY A 69 -2.38 -4.59 -6.07
C GLY A 69 -2.66 -3.58 -4.96
N VAL A 70 -2.80 -2.29 -5.30
CA VAL A 70 -2.93 -1.19 -4.33
C VAL A 70 -4.34 -1.12 -3.75
N VAL A 71 -5.36 -1.19 -4.62
CA VAL A 71 -6.76 -1.23 -4.20
C VAL A 71 -7.35 -2.62 -4.38
N ARG A 72 -8.31 -2.95 -3.53
CA ARG A 72 -9.03 -4.23 -3.53
C ARG A 72 -10.51 -3.95 -3.35
N GLY A 73 -11.34 -4.83 -3.88
CA GLY A 73 -12.79 -4.80 -3.63
C GLY A 73 -13.15 -5.47 -2.30
N ASP A 74 -14.45 -5.58 -2.05
CA ASP A 74 -15.03 -6.18 -0.84
C ASP A 74 -14.97 -7.73 -0.79
N GLY A 75 -14.23 -8.36 -1.71
CA GLY A 75 -14.21 -9.82 -1.86
C GLY A 75 -15.46 -10.41 -2.51
N GLN A 76 -16.51 -9.61 -2.77
CA GLN A 76 -17.78 -10.01 -3.38
C GLN A 76 -17.93 -9.46 -4.83
N GLY A 77 -16.82 -9.03 -5.43
CA GLY A 77 -16.81 -8.50 -6.80
C GLY A 77 -17.29 -7.06 -6.93
N ARG A 78 -17.25 -6.27 -5.84
CA ARG A 78 -17.57 -4.84 -5.84
C ARG A 78 -16.39 -4.01 -5.33
N PHE A 79 -16.22 -2.83 -5.89
CA PHE A 79 -15.23 -1.85 -5.45
C PHE A 79 -15.77 -0.91 -4.37
N ARG A 80 -17.06 -0.55 -4.45
CA ARG A 80 -17.76 0.44 -3.62
C ARG A 80 -17.18 1.85 -3.81
N PRO A 81 -17.28 2.44 -5.02
CA PRO A 81 -16.62 3.72 -5.34
C PRO A 81 -17.06 4.90 -4.46
N GLU A 82 -18.31 4.88 -3.96
CA GLU A 82 -18.88 5.90 -3.08
C GLU A 82 -18.81 5.50 -1.59
N GLY A 83 -18.12 4.41 -1.27
CA GLY A 83 -17.97 3.92 0.09
C GLY A 83 -16.96 4.77 0.89
N THR A 84 -17.26 4.96 2.18
CA THR A 84 -16.31 5.57 3.11
C THR A 84 -15.21 4.57 3.47
N LEU A 85 -13.94 4.97 3.32
CA LEU A 85 -12.82 4.20 3.86
C LEU A 85 -12.75 4.31 5.39
N THR A 86 -12.53 3.18 6.04
CA THR A 86 -12.07 3.14 7.44
C THR A 86 -10.61 3.58 7.54
N ARG A 87 -10.15 3.91 8.75
CA ARG A 87 -8.74 4.30 8.97
C ARG A 87 -7.75 3.18 8.70
N GLU A 88 -8.08 1.94 9.08
CA GLU A 88 -7.18 0.81 8.78
C GLU A 88 -7.07 0.57 7.28
N GLU A 89 -8.18 0.68 6.53
CA GLU A 89 -8.15 0.57 5.08
C GLU A 89 -7.35 1.71 4.44
N ALA A 90 -7.52 2.94 4.93
CA ALA A 90 -6.78 4.09 4.43
C ALA A 90 -5.28 4.00 4.73
N LEU A 91 -4.89 3.56 5.93
CA LEU A 91 -3.48 3.33 6.27
C LEU A 91 -2.89 2.20 5.42
N ALA A 92 -3.64 1.09 5.25
CA ALA A 92 -3.19 -0.01 4.41
C ALA A 92 -3.04 0.41 2.94
N LEU A 93 -3.94 1.25 2.42
CA LEU A 93 -3.82 1.84 1.09
C LEU A 93 -2.52 2.64 0.96
N VAL A 94 -2.22 3.52 1.92
CA VAL A 94 -0.97 4.31 1.94
C VAL A 94 0.27 3.40 1.94
N LEU A 95 0.28 2.38 2.79
CA LEU A 95 1.42 1.45 2.87
C LEU A 95 1.59 0.61 1.60
N ARG A 96 0.50 0.22 0.92
CA ARG A 96 0.58 -0.44 -0.39
C ARG A 96 1.16 0.49 -1.46
N ILE A 97 0.73 1.75 -1.49
CA ILE A 97 1.31 2.77 -2.40
C ILE A 97 2.82 2.92 -2.15
N ALA A 98 3.24 2.90 -0.89
CA ALA A 98 4.65 2.98 -0.50
C ALA A 98 5.44 1.66 -0.67
N GLY A 99 4.81 0.59 -1.18
CA GLY A 99 5.48 -0.71 -1.38
C GLY A 99 5.79 -1.48 -0.08
N LEU A 100 5.13 -1.14 1.02
CA LEU A 100 5.38 -1.71 2.36
C LEU A 100 4.45 -2.89 2.72
N GLU A 101 3.68 -3.40 1.77
CA GLU A 101 2.72 -4.47 2.03
C GLU A 101 3.39 -5.78 2.48
N ALA A 102 4.49 -6.18 1.84
CA ALA A 102 5.17 -7.43 2.21
C ALA A 102 5.62 -7.42 3.68
N ASP A 103 6.21 -6.29 4.13
CA ASP A 103 6.59 -6.09 5.53
C ASP A 103 5.37 -6.16 6.45
N ALA A 104 4.25 -5.54 6.05
CA ALA A 104 3.02 -5.53 6.84
C ALA A 104 2.40 -6.93 6.96
N GLN A 105 2.42 -7.73 5.89
CA GLN A 105 1.93 -9.11 5.90
C GLN A 105 2.80 -10.01 6.80
N VAL A 106 4.13 -9.86 6.74
CA VAL A 106 5.05 -10.56 7.64
C VAL A 106 4.77 -10.17 9.10
N ALA A 107 4.59 -8.88 9.38
CA ALA A 107 4.24 -8.42 10.72
C ALA A 107 2.90 -9.00 11.21
N ALA A 108 1.88 -9.05 10.36
CA ALA A 108 0.59 -9.64 10.69
C ALA A 108 0.70 -11.13 11.03
N GLU A 109 1.48 -11.89 10.25
CA GLU A 109 1.72 -13.32 10.48
C GLU A 109 2.43 -13.55 11.83
N VAL A 110 3.47 -12.76 12.13
CA VAL A 110 4.19 -12.84 13.41
C VAL A 110 3.25 -12.55 14.58
N LEU A 111 2.34 -11.58 14.44
CA LEU A 111 1.35 -11.25 15.47
C LEU A 111 0.31 -12.35 15.66
N ALA A 112 -0.14 -13.00 14.58
CA ALA A 112 -1.08 -14.11 14.63
C ALA A 112 -0.50 -15.36 15.31
N GLN A 113 0.81 -15.60 15.12
CA GLN A 113 1.51 -16.75 15.72
C GLN A 113 1.84 -16.55 17.20
N ASN A 114 1.89 -15.32 17.70
CA ASN A 114 2.29 -15.04 19.08
C ASN A 114 1.11 -15.25 20.08
N PRO A 115 1.21 -16.19 21.04
CA PRO A 115 0.14 -16.46 21.99
C PRO A 115 -0.17 -15.30 22.94
N ARG A 116 0.77 -14.36 23.16
CA ARG A 116 0.59 -13.20 24.07
C ARG A 116 -0.18 -12.04 23.44
N THR A 117 -0.22 -11.98 22.11
CA THR A 117 -0.95 -10.96 21.34
C THR A 117 -2.35 -11.44 20.96
N ARG A 118 -2.70 -12.71 21.20
CA ARG A 118 -4.08 -13.19 21.11
C ARG A 118 -4.93 -12.43 22.13
N ARG A 119 -5.77 -11.49 21.67
CA ARG A 119 -6.88 -11.01 22.49
C ARG A 119 -7.71 -12.23 22.93
N PRO A 120 -8.05 -12.39 24.22
CA PRO A 120 -9.01 -13.40 24.63
C PRO A 120 -10.39 -12.96 24.12
N GLN A 121 -10.68 -13.30 22.87
CA GLN A 121 -12.02 -13.26 22.31
C GLN A 121 -12.56 -14.69 22.40
N ASN A 122 -13.77 -14.83 22.96
CA ASN A 122 -14.64 -16.01 22.93
C ASN A 122 -14.09 -17.19 22.09
N SER A 123 -13.90 -18.32 22.77
CA SER A 123 -13.14 -19.54 22.44
C SER A 123 -13.42 -20.27 21.10
N GLN A 124 -13.99 -19.62 20.08
CA GLN A 124 -14.56 -20.24 18.89
C GLN A 124 -14.18 -19.59 17.55
N MET A 125 -13.33 -18.57 17.51
CA MET A 125 -12.78 -18.06 16.23
C MET A 125 -11.30 -18.42 16.04
N PRO A 126 -10.90 -19.01 14.91
CA PRO A 126 -9.50 -19.24 14.59
C PRO A 126 -8.81 -17.89 14.34
N ALA A 127 -7.63 -17.72 14.93
CA ALA A 127 -6.74 -16.59 14.69
C ALA A 127 -6.21 -16.65 13.24
N THR A 128 -6.98 -16.13 12.29
CA THR A 128 -6.56 -16.05 10.89
C THR A 128 -5.79 -14.74 10.66
N ALA A 129 -5.00 -14.70 9.59
CA ALA A 129 -4.37 -13.46 9.10
C ALA A 129 -5.40 -12.33 8.90
N GLU A 130 -6.69 -12.64 8.70
CA GLU A 130 -7.80 -11.69 8.62
C GLU A 130 -8.16 -11.01 9.96
N GLN A 131 -7.76 -11.56 11.10
CA GLN A 131 -7.98 -10.89 12.39
C GLN A 131 -6.85 -9.89 12.71
N PHE A 132 -5.65 -10.18 12.22
CA PHE A 132 -4.42 -9.41 12.51
C PHE A 132 -3.90 -8.60 11.32
N TRP A 133 -4.55 -8.64 10.14
CA TRP A 133 -4.03 -7.98 8.95
C TRP A 133 -3.75 -6.49 9.24
N ALA A 134 -4.73 -5.77 9.79
CA ALA A 134 -4.60 -4.35 10.10
C ALA A 134 -3.49 -4.09 11.12
N ASP A 135 -3.32 -4.98 12.11
CA ASP A 135 -2.30 -4.82 13.15
C ASP A 135 -0.89 -4.88 12.56
N GLY A 136 -0.66 -5.71 11.54
CA GLY A 136 0.61 -5.74 10.80
C GLY A 136 0.90 -4.43 10.08
N TYR A 137 -0.08 -3.84 9.39
CA TYR A 137 0.06 -2.54 8.74
C TYR A 137 0.32 -1.42 9.77
N ILE A 138 -0.43 -1.41 10.87
CA ILE A 138 -0.27 -0.44 11.96
C ILE A 138 1.14 -0.55 12.57
N GLN A 139 1.63 -1.77 12.81
CA GLN A 139 2.96 -1.99 13.37
C GLN A 139 4.08 -1.50 12.43
N VAL A 140 3.98 -1.80 11.13
CA VAL A 140 4.97 -1.33 10.14
C VAL A 140 4.94 0.18 10.02
N ALA A 141 3.75 0.79 9.97
CA ALA A 141 3.61 2.24 9.93
C ALA A 141 4.28 2.92 11.14
N ALA A 142 4.12 2.35 12.35
CA ALA A 142 4.75 2.87 13.55
C ALA A 142 6.28 2.70 13.50
N ASN A 143 6.77 1.52 13.12
CA ASN A 143 8.21 1.23 13.03
C ASN A 143 8.94 2.12 12.02
N ARG A 144 8.25 2.52 10.95
CA ARG A 144 8.77 3.41 9.90
C ARG A 144 8.59 4.90 10.22
N GLY A 145 7.97 5.25 11.35
CA GLY A 145 7.69 6.64 11.73
C GLY A 145 6.58 7.32 10.91
N ILE A 146 5.81 6.55 10.13
CA ILE A 146 4.66 7.07 9.36
C ILE A 146 3.55 7.53 10.31
N ILE A 147 3.34 6.79 11.40
CA ILE A 147 2.43 7.16 12.48
C ILE A 147 3.19 7.31 13.80
N THR A 148 2.70 8.21 14.65
CA THR A 148 3.21 8.41 16.00
C THR A 148 2.71 7.31 16.95
N PRO A 149 3.34 7.12 18.13
CA PRO A 149 2.85 6.18 19.14
C PRO A 149 1.41 6.46 19.60
N ALA A 150 1.02 7.73 19.69
CA ALA A 150 -0.34 8.12 20.04
C ALA A 150 -1.34 7.74 18.95
N GLU A 151 -1.01 7.98 17.67
CA GLU A 151 -1.83 7.55 16.54
C GLU A 151 -1.91 6.03 16.45
N GLN A 152 -0.83 5.31 16.74
CA GLN A 152 -0.82 3.84 16.78
C GLN A 152 -1.80 3.32 17.84
N ALA A 153 -1.75 3.84 19.06
CA ALA A 153 -2.67 3.47 20.13
C ALA A 153 -4.13 3.79 19.77
N ASP A 154 -4.38 4.95 19.16
CA ASP A 154 -5.71 5.33 18.69
C ASP A 154 -6.21 4.42 17.55
N LEU A 155 -5.35 4.05 16.59
CA LEU A 155 -5.70 3.11 15.52
C LEU A 155 -6.08 1.73 16.06
N LEU A 156 -5.31 1.18 17.00
CA LEU A 156 -5.61 -0.14 17.58
C LEU A 156 -6.95 -0.20 18.34
N ASN A 157 -7.47 0.95 18.77
CA ASN A 157 -8.74 1.08 19.48
C ASN A 157 -9.90 1.55 18.57
N ASN A 158 -9.61 2.40 17.57
CA ASN A 158 -10.60 3.13 16.78
C ASN A 158 -10.37 3.00 15.25
N ARG A 159 -9.85 1.87 14.77
CA ARG A 159 -9.53 1.63 13.35
C ARG A 159 -10.71 1.68 12.38
N ASN A 160 -11.91 1.30 12.83
CA ASN A 160 -13.10 1.19 11.98
C ASN A 160 -13.81 2.54 11.73
N ARG A 161 -13.39 3.62 12.39
CA ARG A 161 -13.99 4.94 12.13
C ARG A 161 -13.60 5.44 10.73
N PRO A 162 -14.40 6.33 10.12
CA PRO A 162 -14.02 7.00 8.87
C PRO A 162 -12.63 7.63 8.95
N ALA A 163 -11.81 7.38 7.92
CA ALA A 163 -10.53 8.04 7.76
C ALA A 163 -10.73 9.53 7.47
N GLN A 164 -9.99 10.38 8.16
CA GLN A 164 -10.06 11.82 7.91
C GLN A 164 -9.01 12.24 6.87
N ARG A 165 -9.33 13.26 6.08
CA ARG A 165 -8.47 13.72 4.96
C ARG A 165 -7.07 14.10 5.43
N GLN A 166 -6.95 14.73 6.60
CA GLN A 166 -5.67 15.11 7.19
C GLN A 166 -4.83 13.91 7.61
N GLU A 167 -5.46 12.82 8.07
CA GLU A 167 -4.74 11.59 8.44
C GLU A 167 -4.11 10.96 7.19
N VAL A 168 -4.91 10.81 6.13
CA VAL A 168 -4.43 10.27 4.85
C VAL A 168 -3.32 11.13 4.26
N ALA A 169 -3.46 12.45 4.30
CA ALA A 169 -2.45 13.38 3.81
C ALA A 169 -1.13 13.26 4.58
N ALA A 170 -1.20 13.22 5.92
CA ALA A 170 -0.02 13.09 6.79
C ALA A 170 0.70 11.76 6.57
N TRP A 171 -0.05 10.64 6.53
CA TRP A 171 0.54 9.32 6.33
C TRP A 171 1.14 9.17 4.94
N LEU A 172 0.46 9.67 3.90
CA LEU A 172 0.98 9.60 2.53
C LEU A 172 2.26 10.42 2.36
N SER A 173 2.31 11.63 2.94
CA SER A 173 3.50 12.48 2.93
C SER A 173 4.71 11.78 3.55
N LYS A 174 4.52 11.21 4.75
CA LYS A 174 5.57 10.47 5.47
C LYS A 174 5.98 9.18 4.77
N ALA A 175 5.01 8.41 4.26
CA ALA A 175 5.27 7.10 3.65
C ALA A 175 5.98 7.21 2.29
N LEU A 176 5.77 8.30 1.56
CA LEU A 176 6.41 8.55 0.26
C LEU A 176 7.64 9.47 0.36
N GLU A 177 8.03 9.86 1.57
CA GLU A 177 9.17 10.76 1.83
C GLU A 177 9.12 12.02 0.95
N LEU A 178 7.91 12.58 0.75
CA LEU A 178 7.71 13.64 -0.22
C LEU A 178 8.44 14.91 0.23
N PRO A 179 9.38 15.44 -0.58
CA PRO A 179 10.03 16.69 -0.26
C PRO A 179 9.02 17.83 -0.34
N ALA A 180 9.16 18.81 0.54
CA ALA A 180 8.38 20.04 0.45
C ALA A 180 8.68 20.73 -0.89
N VAL A 181 7.62 21.03 -1.65
CA VAL A 181 7.75 21.81 -2.89
C VAL A 181 7.85 23.28 -2.49
N TYR A 182 9.00 23.89 -2.68
CA TYR A 182 9.20 25.32 -2.47
C TYR A 182 9.13 26.05 -3.82
N SER A 183 8.13 26.91 -4.02
CA SER A 183 8.13 27.87 -5.13
C SER A 183 7.45 29.18 -4.73
N THR A 184 7.94 30.30 -5.27
CA THR A 184 7.50 31.66 -4.96
C THR A 184 6.05 31.96 -5.36
N GLY A 185 5.37 31.07 -6.09
CA GLY A 185 3.95 31.19 -6.46
C GLY A 185 2.97 30.43 -5.54
N ILE A 186 3.45 29.67 -4.56
CA ILE A 186 2.62 28.78 -3.71
C ILE A 186 1.68 29.58 -2.78
N GLN A 187 2.07 30.79 -2.35
CA GLN A 187 1.25 31.59 -1.42
C GLN A 187 -0.11 32.01 -2.00
N LEU A 188 -0.27 32.08 -3.32
CA LEU A 188 -1.55 32.43 -3.97
C LEU A 188 -2.51 31.24 -4.13
N VAL A 189 -2.00 30.00 -4.08
CA VAL A 189 -2.79 28.77 -4.32
C VAL A 189 -3.10 28.03 -3.01
N TYR A 190 -2.26 28.19 -1.98
CA TYR A 190 -2.34 27.47 -0.71
C TYR A 190 -2.65 28.37 0.49
N SER A 191 -3.35 29.50 0.28
CA SER A 191 -3.77 30.39 1.36
C SER A 191 -4.87 29.77 2.23
N PHE A 192 -4.52 28.76 3.02
CA PHE A 192 -5.37 28.30 4.12
C PHE A 192 -5.32 29.35 5.22
N SER A 193 -6.46 29.64 5.86
CA SER A 193 -6.55 30.70 6.88
C SER A 193 -5.63 30.47 8.09
N ASP A 194 -5.20 29.24 8.32
CA ASP A 194 -4.39 28.73 9.42
C ASP A 194 -2.91 28.45 9.04
N TRP A 195 -2.46 28.84 7.84
CA TRP A 195 -1.11 28.50 7.36
C TRP A 195 0.03 28.96 8.27
N ARG A 196 -0.21 29.99 9.10
CA ARG A 196 0.78 30.55 10.03
C ARG A 196 1.02 29.69 11.27
N ASP A 197 0.13 28.75 11.57
CA ASP A 197 0.24 27.85 12.73
C ASP A 197 1.10 26.61 12.41
N PHE A 198 1.55 26.47 11.15
CA PHE A 198 2.40 25.38 10.70
C PHE A 198 3.89 25.74 10.89
N ASN A 199 4.52 25.20 11.94
CA ASN A 199 5.98 25.26 12.12
C ASN A 199 6.60 23.93 11.66
N PRO A 200 7.32 23.88 10.54
CA PRO A 200 7.92 22.65 10.01
C PRO A 200 9.01 22.08 10.91
#